data_AF-A0A8S2EWT3-F1
#
_entry.id   AF-A0A8S2EWT3-F1
#
_cell.length_a   1.000
_cell.length_b   1.000
_cell.length_c   1.000
_cell.angle_alpha   90.00
_cell.angle_beta   90.00
_cell.angle_gamma   90.00
#
_symmetry.space_group_name_H-M   'P 1'
#
loop_
_entity.id
_entity.type
_entity.pdbx_description
1 polymer ?
#
loop_
_entity_poly.entity_id
_entity_poly.type
_entity_poly.pdbx_seq_one_letter_code
_entity_poly.pdbx_strand_id
1 'polypeptide(L)'
;EREDVQKKAFTKWINTQLAKVNHPSVNDLYQDLRDGVVLLKLLECLTGNEYKRENGRMRVHHIGNVNKVIAVLNEHGIKVLSISSNDIVDGNPKLTLALIWSIIQYWQVKDVYKGVEIKDFTRSWQDGLGFNALIHHFRPDLFDYDEILQNASARNLEHAFSVAKNVFKIEQYLDVEGTYTLKVDMLDAINMKLLSWILQLEDKLDSKEKVTWNDLKLVKEQFQSHEDFMIGLTREQNQIGEVLQEGNYLLNNGQLQAPEENEIKEQMKILNKRWEVLRQKALDRQSTLHKTLMKLQMDQIESFDRWLTTSEQHIKNDLNMMEDNLPGIERQYKQLASLQDDLVHQQQITESLQNMVIVVDDTTSSSANGTDDQLKPNSSD
;
A
#
# COMPACT_ATOMS: atom_id res chain seq x y z
N GLU A 1 45.81 2.20 -6.86
CA GLU A 1 45.42 2.58 -8.24
C GLU A 1 43.96 3.02 -8.37
N ARG A 2 42.95 2.14 -8.23
CA ARG A 2 41.52 2.56 -8.31
C ARG A 2 41.12 3.56 -7.21
N GLU A 3 41.57 3.35 -5.97
CA GLU A 3 41.30 4.25 -4.84
C GLU A 3 41.94 5.63 -5.02
N ASP A 4 43.17 5.70 -5.55
CA ASP A 4 43.89 6.96 -5.79
C ASP A 4 43.24 7.79 -6.90
N VAL A 5 42.74 7.13 -7.95
CA VAL A 5 41.97 7.79 -9.02
C VAL A 5 40.66 8.34 -8.47
N GLN A 6 39.96 7.57 -7.65
CA GLN A 6 38.70 7.98 -7.03
C GLN A 6 38.91 9.15 -6.05
N LYS A 7 39.96 9.10 -5.22
CA LYS A 7 40.37 10.20 -4.33
C LYS A 7 40.60 11.49 -5.12
N LYS A 8 41.36 11.43 -6.22
CA LYS A 8 41.64 12.60 -7.07
C LYS A 8 40.36 13.16 -7.70
N ALA A 9 39.48 12.30 -8.21
CA ALA A 9 38.22 12.72 -8.80
C ALA A 9 37.30 13.41 -7.78
N PHE A 10 37.13 12.80 -6.59
CA PHE A 10 36.29 13.36 -5.53
C PHE A 10 36.86 14.65 -4.95
N THR A 11 38.18 14.73 -4.77
CA THR A 11 38.85 15.97 -4.32
C THR A 11 38.62 17.10 -5.31
N LYS A 12 38.77 16.82 -6.63
CA LYS A 12 38.48 17.81 -7.68
C LYS A 12 37.03 18.26 -7.63
N TRP A 13 36.08 17.32 -7.48
CA TRP A 13 34.67 17.65 -7.41
C TRP A 13 34.32 18.53 -6.21
N ILE A 14 34.77 18.18 -5.01
CA ILE A 14 34.55 18.97 -3.79
C ILE A 14 35.11 20.38 -3.99
N ASN A 15 36.33 20.51 -4.52
CA ASN A 15 36.94 21.81 -4.78
C ASN A 15 36.16 22.64 -5.79
N THR A 16 35.53 22.03 -6.80
CA THR A 16 34.64 22.73 -7.73
C THR A 16 33.42 23.32 -7.02
N GLN A 17 32.82 22.61 -6.06
CA GLN A 17 31.69 23.14 -5.29
C GLN A 17 32.14 24.24 -4.33
N LEU A 18 33.23 24.02 -3.59
CA LEU A 18 33.77 24.96 -2.61
C LEU A 18 34.29 26.27 -3.25
N ALA A 19 34.79 26.21 -4.49
CA ALA A 19 35.21 27.39 -5.24
C ALA A 19 34.07 28.39 -5.47
N LYS A 20 32.82 27.92 -5.60
CA LYS A 20 31.64 28.78 -5.78
C LYS A 20 31.42 29.74 -4.61
N VAL A 21 31.90 29.37 -3.42
CA VAL A 21 31.77 30.14 -2.18
C VAL A 21 33.12 30.67 -1.67
N ASN A 22 34.13 30.72 -2.55
CA ASN A 22 35.49 31.18 -2.24
C ASN A 22 36.13 30.46 -1.03
N HIS A 23 35.77 29.20 -0.79
CA HIS A 23 36.36 28.42 0.29
C HIS A 23 37.72 27.83 -0.13
N PRO A 24 38.72 27.76 0.79
CA PRO A 24 40.00 27.13 0.52
C PRO A 24 39.88 25.71 -0.03
N SER A 25 40.78 25.34 -0.95
CA SER A 25 40.78 24.02 -1.57
C SER A 25 41.24 22.94 -0.59
N VAL A 26 40.58 21.79 -0.66
CA VAL A 26 40.97 20.53 -0.03
C VAL A 26 42.18 19.96 -0.76
N ASN A 27 43.23 19.64 -0.02
CA ASN A 27 44.49 19.11 -0.54
C ASN A 27 44.62 17.61 -0.24
N ASP A 28 44.32 17.19 0.99
CA ASP A 28 44.25 15.78 1.36
C ASP A 28 42.87 15.45 1.92
N LEU A 29 42.07 14.81 1.07
CA LEU A 29 40.71 14.35 1.37
C LEU A 29 40.58 13.60 2.71
N TYR A 30 41.58 12.82 3.11
CA TYR A 30 41.49 11.99 4.33
C TYR A 30 41.93 12.73 5.59
N GLN A 31 42.56 13.90 5.46
CA GLN A 31 42.96 14.74 6.59
C GLN A 31 42.02 15.94 6.74
N ASP A 32 41.73 16.62 5.64
CA ASP A 32 41.03 17.90 5.63
C ASP A 32 39.52 17.76 5.93
N LEU A 33 38.95 16.55 5.81
CA LEU A 33 37.54 16.29 6.11
C LEU A 33 37.29 15.80 7.55
N ARG A 34 38.36 15.50 8.30
CA ARG A 34 38.28 14.82 9.60
C ARG A 34 37.60 15.64 10.69
N ASP A 35 37.61 16.97 10.58
CA ASP A 35 36.99 17.87 11.55
C ASP A 35 35.50 18.13 11.29
N GLY A 36 34.98 17.63 10.17
CA GLY A 36 33.61 17.79 9.71
C GLY A 36 33.25 19.19 9.22
N VAL A 37 34.14 20.18 9.30
CA VAL A 37 33.85 21.58 8.95
C VAL A 37 33.70 21.74 7.45
N VAL A 38 34.62 21.16 6.69
CA VAL A 38 34.59 21.19 5.22
C VAL A 38 33.37 20.44 4.69
N LEU A 39 33.00 19.32 5.32
CA LEU A 39 31.81 18.54 4.96
C LEU A 39 30.52 19.33 5.21
N LEU A 40 30.40 20.00 6.37
CA LEU A 40 29.28 20.89 6.63
C LEU A 40 29.25 22.02 5.59
N LYS A 41 30.40 22.63 5.28
CA LYS A 41 30.46 23.73 4.31
C LYS A 41 30.06 23.28 2.89
N LEU A 42 30.46 22.08 2.50
CA LEU A 42 30.03 21.46 1.26
C LEU A 42 28.51 21.27 1.24
N LEU A 43 27.92 20.76 2.32
CA LEU A 43 26.46 20.61 2.41
C LEU A 43 25.75 21.96 2.36
N GLU A 44 26.25 23.02 3.00
CA GLU A 44 25.67 24.37 2.87
C GLU A 44 25.64 24.84 1.40
N CYS A 45 26.70 24.54 0.65
CA CYS A 45 26.77 24.89 -0.77
C CYS A 45 25.76 24.09 -1.61
N LEU A 46 25.43 22.87 -1.22
CA LEU A 46 24.52 21.99 -1.95
C LEU A 46 23.05 22.21 -1.57
N THR A 47 22.76 22.51 -0.31
CA THR A 47 21.39 22.68 0.20
C THR A 47 20.94 24.14 0.25
N GLY A 48 21.88 25.09 0.22
CA GLY A 48 21.61 26.52 0.42
C GLY A 48 21.32 26.92 1.87
N ASN A 49 21.40 25.98 2.82
CA ASN A 49 21.14 26.23 4.25
C ASN A 49 22.45 26.44 5.02
N GLU A 50 22.39 27.14 6.15
CA GLU A 50 23.56 27.33 7.04
C GLU A 50 23.51 26.36 8.23
N TYR A 51 24.63 25.71 8.54
CA TYR A 51 24.71 24.71 9.61
C TYR A 51 25.63 25.16 10.75
N LYS A 52 25.12 25.07 12.00
CA LYS A 52 25.90 25.44 13.20
C LYS A 52 27.07 24.48 13.43
N ARG A 53 28.28 25.01 13.51
CA ARG A 53 29.53 24.26 13.71
C ARG A 53 29.96 24.29 15.18
N GLU A 54 30.48 23.18 15.69
CA GLU A 54 31.20 23.16 16.96
C GLU A 54 32.62 23.67 16.74
N ASN A 55 33.02 24.63 17.58
CA ASN A 55 34.32 25.29 17.49
C ASN A 55 35.29 24.65 18.49
N GLY A 56 36.35 24.02 17.99
CA GLY A 56 37.47 23.58 18.80
C GLY A 56 38.25 22.42 18.17
N ARG A 57 39.46 22.17 18.68
CA ARG A 57 40.42 21.20 18.10
C ARG A 57 40.37 19.80 18.71
N MET A 58 39.54 19.61 19.73
CA MET A 58 39.38 18.31 20.38
C MET A 58 38.56 17.37 19.52
N ARG A 59 38.91 16.07 19.56
CA ARG A 59 38.23 15.00 18.81
C ARG A 59 36.71 15.01 19.00
N VAL A 60 36.22 15.32 20.20
CA VAL A 60 34.78 15.38 20.50
C VAL A 60 34.04 16.41 19.62
N HIS A 61 34.65 17.56 19.33
CA HIS A 61 34.04 18.58 18.47
C HIS A 61 33.98 18.12 17.01
N HIS A 62 35.02 17.40 16.55
CA HIS A 62 35.05 16.84 15.20
C HIS A 62 33.94 15.78 15.04
N ILE A 63 33.78 14.91 16.04
CA ILE A 63 32.69 13.93 16.09
C ILE A 63 31.33 14.65 16.06
N GLY A 64 31.16 15.72 16.84
CA GLY A 64 29.95 16.54 16.85
C GLY A 64 29.60 17.12 15.47
N ASN A 65 30.58 17.67 14.76
CA ASN A 65 30.41 18.19 13.41
C ASN A 65 30.07 17.07 12.40
N VAL A 66 30.76 15.93 12.43
CA VAL A 66 30.46 14.82 11.52
C VAL A 66 29.10 14.18 11.82
N ASN A 67 28.69 14.09 13.08
CA ASN A 67 27.33 13.64 13.42
C ASN A 67 26.26 14.56 12.82
N LYS A 68 26.49 15.87 12.80
CA LYS A 68 25.59 16.81 12.13
C LYS A 68 25.54 16.59 10.63
N VAL A 69 26.69 16.33 9.98
CA VAL A 69 26.73 15.94 8.55
C VAL A 69 25.82 14.73 8.32
N ILE A 70 25.98 13.66 9.11
CA ILE A 70 25.17 12.44 8.99
C ILE A 70 23.67 12.72 9.23
N ALA A 71 23.33 13.56 10.21
CA ALA A 71 21.94 13.95 10.47
C ALA A 71 21.31 14.65 9.25
N VAL A 72 22.01 15.60 8.64
CA VAL A 72 21.54 16.30 7.43
C VAL A 72 21.36 15.31 6.26
N LEU A 73 22.26 14.34 6.10
CA LEU A 73 22.11 13.32 5.06
C LEU A 73 20.85 12.45 5.29
N ASN A 74 20.60 12.05 6.54
CA ASN A 74 19.41 11.28 6.90
C ASN A 74 18.11 12.07 6.67
N GLU A 75 18.09 13.37 6.96
CA GLU A 75 16.95 14.27 6.67
C GLU A 75 16.60 14.31 5.19
N HIS A 76 17.60 14.19 4.31
CA HIS A 76 17.42 14.14 2.85
C HIS A 76 17.20 12.70 2.33
N GLY A 77 16.95 11.73 3.22
CA GLY A 77 16.63 10.35 2.87
C GLY A 77 17.84 9.49 2.49
N ILE A 78 19.07 9.95 2.71
CA ILE A 78 20.29 9.18 2.48
C ILE A 78 20.56 8.36 3.74
N LYS A 79 20.24 7.06 3.71
CA LYS A 79 20.47 6.17 4.86
C LYS A 79 21.95 5.75 4.95
N VAL A 80 22.70 6.44 5.79
CA VAL A 80 24.12 6.14 6.05
C VAL A 80 24.24 5.01 7.09
N LEU A 81 23.87 3.78 6.74
CA LEU A 81 23.71 2.66 7.69
C LEU A 81 25.02 2.06 8.21
N SER A 82 26.15 2.28 7.53
CA SER A 82 27.41 1.59 7.80
C SER A 82 28.59 2.51 8.13
N ILE A 83 28.38 3.84 8.21
CA ILE A 83 29.45 4.82 8.46
C ILE A 83 29.21 5.48 9.82
N SER A 84 30.13 5.31 10.75
CA SER A 84 30.15 6.05 12.01
C SER A 84 30.90 7.37 11.85
N SER A 85 30.57 8.37 12.66
CA SER A 85 31.35 9.61 12.72
C SER A 85 32.80 9.37 13.13
N ASN A 86 33.07 8.34 13.95
CA ASN A 86 34.43 7.96 14.31
C ASN A 86 35.28 7.59 13.09
N ASP A 87 34.70 6.87 12.13
CA ASP A 87 35.43 6.40 10.94
C ASP A 87 35.98 7.57 10.09
N ILE A 88 35.20 8.65 10.01
CA ILE A 88 35.57 9.86 9.27
C ILE A 88 36.61 10.67 10.06
N VAL A 89 36.41 10.83 11.38
CA VAL A 89 37.35 11.55 12.25
C VAL A 89 38.68 10.83 12.35
N ASP A 90 38.70 9.50 12.20
CA ASP A 90 39.92 8.68 12.11
C ASP A 90 40.59 8.72 10.73
N GLY A 91 39.92 9.29 9.73
CA GLY A 91 40.44 9.40 8.37
C GLY A 91 40.45 8.07 7.63
N ASN A 92 39.49 7.17 7.90
CA ASN A 92 39.37 5.90 7.21
C ASN A 92 39.14 6.13 5.70
N PRO A 93 40.07 5.74 4.81
CA PRO A 93 39.99 6.08 3.39
C PRO A 93 38.73 5.56 2.70
N LYS A 94 38.36 4.29 2.97
CA LYS A 94 37.22 3.63 2.32
C LYS A 94 35.89 4.26 2.73
N LEU A 95 35.72 4.51 4.03
CA LEU A 95 34.47 5.06 4.56
C LEU A 95 34.34 6.55 4.25
N THR A 96 35.46 7.29 4.18
CA THR A 96 35.47 8.68 3.72
C THR A 96 35.04 8.77 2.25
N LEU A 97 35.60 7.91 1.38
CA LEU A 97 35.18 7.85 -0.02
C LEU A 97 33.71 7.42 -0.16
N ALA A 98 33.25 6.45 0.63
CA ALA A 98 31.86 6.02 0.62
C ALA A 98 30.89 7.15 1.00
N LEU A 99 31.21 7.91 2.05
CA LEU A 99 30.41 9.07 2.48
C LEU A 99 30.33 10.13 1.38
N ILE A 100 31.47 10.51 0.79
CA ILE A 100 31.51 11.50 -0.29
C ILE A 100 30.76 10.98 -1.51
N TRP A 101 30.88 9.69 -1.83
CA TRP A 101 30.12 9.09 -2.92
C TRP A 101 28.62 9.19 -2.67
N SER A 102 28.13 8.95 -1.45
CA SER A 102 26.71 9.14 -1.12
C SER A 102 26.25 10.59 -1.33
N ILE A 103 27.09 11.58 -1.00
CA ILE A 103 26.81 13.01 -1.23
C ILE A 103 26.78 13.32 -2.74
N ILE A 104 27.79 12.88 -3.49
CA ILE A 104 27.87 13.06 -4.94
C ILE A 104 26.67 12.40 -5.62
N GLN A 105 26.38 11.15 -5.29
CA GLN A 105 25.27 10.41 -5.86
C GLN A 105 23.94 11.12 -5.63
N TYR A 106 23.73 11.73 -4.46
CA TYR A 106 22.50 12.46 -4.21
C TYR A 106 22.48 13.81 -4.96
N TRP A 107 23.40 14.72 -4.67
CA TRP A 107 23.31 16.09 -5.19
C TRP A 107 23.85 16.29 -6.61
N GLN A 108 24.64 15.37 -7.14
CA GLN A 108 25.10 15.44 -8.53
C GLN A 108 24.30 14.54 -9.47
N VAL A 109 23.65 13.48 -8.98
CA VAL A 109 22.90 12.53 -9.85
C VAL A 109 21.40 12.63 -9.67
N LYS A 110 20.88 12.96 -8.48
CA LYS A 110 19.43 13.10 -8.22
C LYS A 110 18.85 14.48 -8.57
N ASP A 111 19.65 15.56 -8.47
CA ASP A 111 19.17 16.95 -8.59
C ASP A 111 19.35 17.60 -9.98
N VAL A 112 19.89 16.88 -10.97
CA VAL A 112 20.11 17.47 -12.31
C VAL A 112 18.82 17.50 -13.14
N TYR A 113 17.90 16.58 -12.90
CA TYR A 113 16.67 16.43 -13.69
C TYR A 113 15.45 16.39 -12.78
N LYS A 114 14.88 17.57 -12.53
CA LYS A 114 13.63 17.71 -11.78
C LYS A 114 12.53 16.88 -12.45
N GLY A 115 11.64 16.28 -11.66
CA GLY A 115 10.52 15.49 -12.17
C GLY A 115 10.88 14.09 -12.67
N VAL A 116 12.16 13.69 -12.68
CA VAL A 116 12.57 12.35 -13.10
C VAL A 116 12.72 11.42 -11.90
N GLU A 117 11.90 10.38 -11.85
CA GLU A 117 12.02 9.31 -10.87
C GLU A 117 11.98 7.94 -11.56
N ILE A 118 13.16 7.34 -11.81
CA ILE A 118 13.27 6.03 -12.45
C ILE A 118 13.26 4.90 -11.43
N LYS A 119 12.15 4.17 -11.32
CA LYS A 119 11.96 3.00 -10.43
C LYS A 119 11.91 1.67 -11.18
N ASP A 120 11.54 1.69 -12.45
CA ASP A 120 11.37 0.51 -13.31
C ASP A 120 11.70 0.84 -14.78
N PHE A 121 11.68 -0.19 -15.65
CA PHE A 121 11.87 -0.05 -17.11
C PHE A 121 10.54 0.07 -17.87
N THR A 122 9.44 0.37 -17.18
CA THR A 122 8.11 0.45 -17.78
C THR A 122 7.46 1.79 -17.52
N ARG A 123 6.83 1.99 -16.36
CA ARG A 123 6.05 3.19 -16.01
C ARG A 123 6.91 4.43 -15.87
N SER A 124 8.12 4.27 -15.35
CA SER A 124 9.00 5.39 -15.02
C SER A 124 9.51 6.18 -16.24
N TRP A 125 9.29 5.68 -17.45
CA TRP A 125 9.74 6.29 -18.70
C TRP A 125 8.61 6.89 -19.54
N GLN A 126 7.35 6.72 -19.11
CA GLN A 126 6.16 7.05 -19.90
C GLN A 126 5.89 8.55 -20.05
N ASP A 127 6.37 9.35 -19.10
CA ASP A 127 6.29 10.81 -19.17
C ASP A 127 7.31 11.43 -20.14
N GLY A 128 8.22 10.61 -20.68
CA GLY A 128 9.32 11.03 -21.55
C GLY A 128 10.43 11.81 -20.84
N LEU A 129 10.30 12.13 -19.55
CA LEU A 129 11.28 12.94 -18.82
C LEU A 129 12.58 12.17 -18.60
N GLY A 130 12.49 10.86 -18.34
CA GLY A 130 13.65 9.97 -18.21
C GLY A 130 14.50 9.91 -19.49
N PHE A 131 13.86 9.80 -20.67
CA PHE A 131 14.58 9.78 -21.94
C PHE A 131 15.25 11.12 -22.25
N ASN A 132 14.53 12.23 -22.07
CA ASN A 132 15.10 13.56 -22.27
C ASN A 132 16.24 13.84 -21.29
N ALA A 133 16.12 13.38 -20.03
CA ALA A 133 17.16 13.54 -19.03
C ALA A 133 18.45 12.81 -19.43
N LEU A 134 18.33 11.57 -19.91
CA LEU A 134 19.48 10.83 -20.43
C LEU A 134 20.17 11.56 -21.59
N ILE A 135 19.40 12.05 -22.56
CA ILE A 135 19.95 12.74 -23.73
C ILE A 135 20.66 14.03 -23.30
N HIS A 136 19.99 14.85 -22.49
CA HIS A 136 20.56 16.09 -21.95
C HIS A 136 21.81 15.82 -21.11
N HIS A 137 21.88 14.67 -20.43
CA HIS A 137 23.01 14.36 -19.54
C HIS A 137 24.30 14.20 -20.33
N PHE A 138 24.22 13.51 -21.47
CA PHE A 138 25.37 13.31 -22.35
C PHE A 138 25.63 14.49 -23.28
N ARG A 139 24.59 15.26 -23.62
CA ARG A 139 24.65 16.40 -24.54
C ARG A 139 23.73 17.54 -24.08
N PRO A 140 24.14 18.31 -23.06
CA PRO A 140 23.34 19.40 -22.52
C PRO A 140 23.25 20.60 -23.47
N ASP A 141 24.04 20.61 -24.54
CA ASP A 141 24.03 21.64 -25.58
C ASP A 141 22.87 21.52 -26.58
N LEU A 142 22.14 20.40 -26.59
CA LEU A 142 21.12 20.12 -27.62
C LEU A 142 19.79 20.83 -27.36
N PHE A 143 19.40 21.02 -26.11
CA PHE A 143 18.13 21.64 -25.72
C PHE A 143 18.17 22.07 -24.25
N ASP A 144 17.27 22.95 -23.84
CA ASP A 144 17.07 23.31 -22.43
C ASP A 144 16.11 22.32 -21.76
N TYR A 145 16.55 21.69 -20.67
CA TYR A 145 15.73 20.72 -19.95
C TYR A 145 14.52 21.37 -19.24
N ASP A 146 14.63 22.62 -18.79
CA ASP A 146 13.53 23.29 -18.08
C ASP A 146 12.31 23.52 -19.00
N GLU A 147 12.52 23.62 -20.32
CA GLU A 147 11.44 23.69 -21.32
C GLU A 147 10.71 22.35 -21.50
N ILE A 148 11.40 21.22 -21.30
CA ILE A 148 10.83 19.87 -21.41
C ILE A 148 9.84 19.61 -20.27
N LEU A 149 10.08 20.19 -19.08
CA LEU A 149 9.21 20.02 -17.91
C LEU A 149 7.79 20.55 -18.12
N GLN A 150 7.59 21.48 -19.05
CA GLN A 150 6.28 22.10 -19.31
C GLN A 150 5.47 21.39 -20.40
N ASN A 151 6.06 20.42 -21.08
CA ASN A 151 5.43 19.73 -22.20
C ASN A 151 4.60 18.51 -21.73
N ALA A 152 3.58 18.16 -22.52
CA ALA A 152 2.84 16.92 -22.33
C ALA A 152 3.73 15.69 -22.62
N SER A 153 3.45 14.57 -21.95
CA SER A 153 4.23 13.32 -22.01
C SER A 153 4.53 12.85 -23.44
N ALA A 154 3.52 12.87 -24.33
CA ALA A 154 3.69 12.45 -25.72
C ALA A 154 4.70 13.34 -26.49
N ARG A 155 4.67 14.65 -26.26
CA ARG A 155 5.60 15.59 -26.88
C ARG A 155 7.02 15.40 -26.35
N ASN A 156 7.16 15.04 -25.08
CA ASN A 156 8.46 14.69 -24.49
C ASN A 156 9.05 13.44 -25.14
N LEU A 157 8.25 12.40 -25.31
CA LEU A 157 8.67 11.16 -25.97
C LEU A 157 9.05 11.40 -27.43
N GLU A 158 8.22 12.11 -28.18
CA GLU A 158 8.49 12.47 -29.58
C GLU A 158 9.78 13.28 -29.70
N HIS A 159 9.96 14.28 -28.84
CA HIS A 159 11.19 15.08 -28.80
C HIS A 159 12.41 14.18 -28.54
N ALA A 160 12.39 13.36 -27.48
CA ALA A 160 13.51 12.49 -27.14
C ALA A 160 13.89 11.54 -28.30
N PHE A 161 12.89 10.91 -28.93
CA PHE A 161 13.14 10.00 -30.04
C PHE A 161 13.61 10.72 -31.30
N SER A 162 13.09 11.91 -31.59
CA SER A 162 13.56 12.74 -32.70
C SER A 162 15.03 13.15 -32.53
N VAL A 163 15.43 13.54 -31.31
CA VAL A 163 16.81 13.91 -30.99
C VAL A 163 17.73 12.68 -31.08
N ALA A 164 17.31 11.54 -30.53
CA ALA A 164 18.05 10.27 -30.62
C ALA A 164 18.30 9.86 -32.08
N LYS A 165 17.27 9.96 -32.94
CA LYS A 165 17.37 9.63 -34.37
C LYS A 165 18.23 10.63 -35.14
N ASN A 166 18.01 11.92 -34.95
CA ASN A 166 18.64 12.95 -35.77
C ASN A 166 20.09 13.20 -35.37
N VAL A 167 20.38 13.22 -34.07
CA VAL A 167 21.71 13.55 -33.52
C VAL A 167 22.55 12.30 -33.32
N PHE A 168 22.00 11.27 -32.68
CA PHE A 168 22.76 10.07 -32.32
C PHE A 168 22.66 8.95 -33.37
N LYS A 169 21.85 9.14 -34.43
CA LYS A 169 21.60 8.14 -35.48
C LYS A 169 21.12 6.80 -34.93
N ILE A 170 20.44 6.83 -33.78
CA ILE A 170 19.82 5.65 -33.19
C ILE A 170 18.54 5.37 -33.97
N GLU A 171 18.43 4.17 -34.52
CA GLU A 171 17.24 3.72 -35.22
C GLU A 171 16.06 3.61 -34.22
N GLN A 172 14.91 4.16 -34.60
CA GLN A 172 13.75 4.24 -33.71
C GLN A 172 13.03 2.89 -33.68
N TYR A 173 13.31 2.07 -32.66
CA TYR A 173 12.63 0.80 -32.43
C TYR A 173 11.39 0.91 -31.53
N LEU A 174 11.19 2.08 -30.90
CA LEU A 174 10.01 2.40 -30.10
C LEU A 174 9.13 3.38 -30.87
N ASP A 175 7.96 2.89 -31.26
CA ASP A 175 6.87 3.72 -31.72
C ASP A 175 6.07 4.22 -30.51
N VAL A 176 5.77 5.52 -30.48
CA VAL A 176 4.91 6.14 -29.45
C VAL A 176 3.52 5.51 -29.51
N GLU A 177 2.97 5.29 -30.72
CA GLU A 177 1.69 4.60 -30.96
C GLU A 177 1.74 3.15 -30.42
N GLY A 178 2.74 2.36 -30.82
CA GLY A 178 2.91 0.96 -30.40
C GLY A 178 3.03 0.74 -28.89
N THR A 179 3.51 1.72 -28.10
CA THR A 179 3.50 1.62 -26.63
C THR A 179 2.11 1.77 -26.02
N TYR A 180 1.21 2.53 -26.64
CA TYR A 180 -0.18 2.64 -26.22
C TYR A 180 -1.02 1.47 -26.74
N THR A 181 -0.81 1.02 -27.98
CA THR A 181 -1.51 -0.14 -28.54
C THR A 181 -1.27 -1.41 -27.70
N LEU A 182 -0.02 -1.70 -27.32
CA LEU A 182 0.31 -2.83 -26.45
C LEU A 182 -0.34 -2.73 -25.06
N LYS A 183 -0.59 -1.51 -24.57
CA LYS A 183 -1.28 -1.27 -23.29
C LYS A 183 -2.78 -1.44 -23.41
N VAL A 184 -3.40 -1.00 -24.51
CA VAL A 184 -4.83 -1.21 -24.78
C VAL A 184 -5.12 -2.71 -24.87
N ASP A 185 -4.32 -3.46 -25.62
CA ASP A 185 -4.45 -4.92 -25.72
C ASP A 185 -4.30 -5.62 -24.36
N MET A 186 -3.37 -5.14 -23.52
CA MET A 186 -3.18 -5.67 -22.18
C MET A 186 -4.36 -5.34 -21.26
N LEU A 187 -4.88 -4.10 -21.34
CA LEU A 187 -6.04 -3.66 -20.58
C LEU A 187 -7.28 -4.46 -20.97
N ASP A 188 -7.51 -4.68 -22.26
CA ASP A 188 -8.59 -5.51 -22.78
C ASP A 188 -8.48 -6.96 -22.28
N ALA A 189 -7.28 -7.54 -22.32
CA ALA A 189 -7.05 -8.89 -21.80
C ALA A 189 -7.35 -9.00 -20.30
N ILE A 190 -6.95 -8.01 -19.51
CA ILE A 190 -7.23 -7.98 -18.06
C ILE A 190 -8.73 -7.76 -17.82
N ASN A 191 -9.37 -6.82 -18.53
CA ASN A 191 -10.81 -6.57 -18.46
C ASN A 191 -11.61 -7.84 -18.75
N MET A 192 -11.29 -8.55 -19.83
CA MET A 192 -11.97 -9.79 -20.21
C MET A 192 -11.81 -10.87 -19.15
N LYS A 193 -10.61 -11.00 -18.58
CA LYS A 193 -10.36 -11.94 -17.47
C LYS A 193 -11.19 -11.60 -16.24
N LEU A 194 -11.27 -10.33 -15.85
CA LEU A 194 -12.06 -9.87 -14.71
C LEU A 194 -13.56 -10.07 -14.96
N LEU A 195 -14.08 -9.76 -16.16
CA LEU A 195 -15.48 -9.97 -16.51
C LEU A 195 -15.87 -11.45 -16.50
N SER A 196 -15.00 -12.33 -16.98
CA SER A 196 -15.19 -13.79 -16.91
C SER A 196 -15.23 -14.27 -15.47
N TRP A 197 -14.33 -13.75 -14.64
CA TRP A 197 -14.30 -14.09 -13.22
C TRP A 197 -15.53 -13.57 -12.46
N ILE A 198 -15.97 -12.32 -12.71
CA ILE A 198 -17.22 -11.78 -12.14
C ILE A 198 -18.39 -12.66 -12.53
N LEU A 199 -18.48 -13.10 -13.79
CA LEU A 199 -19.53 -14.02 -14.23
C LEU A 199 -19.52 -15.33 -13.44
N GLN A 200 -18.34 -15.91 -13.20
CA GLN A 200 -18.22 -17.14 -12.40
C GLN A 200 -18.63 -16.92 -10.94
N LEU A 201 -18.35 -15.75 -10.37
CA LEU A 201 -18.78 -15.42 -9.02
C LEU A 201 -20.27 -15.15 -8.91
N GLU A 202 -20.85 -14.45 -9.89
CA GLU A 202 -22.29 -14.24 -10.00
C GLU A 202 -23.01 -15.60 -10.02
N ASP A 203 -22.56 -16.54 -10.85
CA ASP A 203 -23.12 -17.90 -10.92
C ASP A 203 -22.93 -18.69 -9.62
N LYS A 204 -21.75 -18.59 -8.99
CA LYS A 204 -21.51 -19.19 -7.67
C LYS A 204 -22.43 -18.60 -6.61
N LEU A 205 -22.71 -17.30 -6.65
CA LEU A 205 -23.56 -16.63 -5.66
C LEU A 205 -25.03 -16.97 -5.90
N ASP A 206 -25.46 -16.98 -7.15
CA ASP A 206 -26.83 -17.29 -7.57
C ASP A 206 -27.15 -18.79 -7.39
N SER A 207 -26.16 -19.69 -7.45
CA SER A 207 -26.32 -21.12 -7.15
C SER A 207 -26.34 -21.45 -5.65
N LYS A 208 -25.97 -20.52 -4.76
CA LYS A 208 -26.06 -20.76 -3.31
C LYS A 208 -27.51 -20.93 -2.87
N GLU A 209 -27.75 -21.90 -2.00
CA GLU A 209 -29.06 -22.09 -1.38
C GLU A 209 -29.56 -20.83 -0.66
N LYS A 210 -30.88 -20.65 -0.62
CA LYS A 210 -31.50 -19.55 0.12
C LYS A 210 -31.19 -19.69 1.61
N VAL A 211 -31.06 -18.55 2.28
CA VAL A 211 -30.85 -18.50 3.72
C VAL A 211 -32.04 -19.17 4.42
N THR A 212 -31.76 -20.19 5.23
CA THR A 212 -32.75 -20.87 6.06
C THR A 212 -33.02 -20.07 7.33
N TRP A 213 -34.20 -20.24 7.93
CA TRP A 213 -34.66 -19.40 9.06
C TRP A 213 -34.87 -20.18 10.36
N ASN A 214 -34.65 -21.49 10.35
CA ASN A 214 -35.06 -22.41 11.42
C ASN A 214 -33.96 -23.37 11.88
N ASP A 215 -32.81 -23.39 11.22
CA ASP A 215 -31.69 -24.28 11.55
C ASP A 215 -30.43 -23.46 11.80
N LEU A 216 -30.08 -23.26 13.06
CA LEU A 216 -28.92 -22.48 13.46
C LEU A 216 -27.62 -23.09 12.93
N LYS A 217 -27.50 -24.41 12.91
CA LYS A 217 -26.26 -25.08 12.47
C LYS A 217 -26.04 -24.83 10.99
N LEU A 218 -27.07 -25.03 10.18
CA LEU A 218 -27.00 -24.78 8.75
C LEU A 218 -26.75 -23.29 8.44
N VAL A 219 -27.38 -22.37 9.17
CA VAL A 219 -27.12 -20.93 9.00
C VAL A 219 -25.67 -20.57 9.37
N LYS A 220 -25.08 -21.18 10.40
CA LYS A 220 -23.65 -21.01 10.74
C LYS A 220 -22.73 -21.50 9.62
N GLU A 221 -23.02 -22.66 9.03
CA GLU A 221 -22.25 -23.20 7.89
C GLU A 221 -22.37 -22.29 6.65
N GLN A 222 -23.58 -21.83 6.33
CA GLN A 222 -23.81 -20.87 5.25
C GLN A 222 -23.10 -19.54 5.49
N PHE A 223 -23.05 -19.09 6.76
CA PHE A 223 -22.35 -17.88 7.17
C PHE A 223 -20.84 -18.00 6.93
N GLN A 224 -20.20 -19.05 7.44
CA GLN A 224 -18.76 -19.29 7.25
C GLN A 224 -18.39 -19.37 5.75
N SER A 225 -19.16 -20.13 4.97
CA SER A 225 -18.95 -20.23 3.52
C SER A 225 -19.14 -18.89 2.80
N HIS A 226 -19.96 -17.98 3.33
CA HIS A 226 -20.14 -16.65 2.79
C HIS A 226 -19.03 -15.69 3.21
N GLU A 227 -18.49 -15.81 4.41
CA GLU A 227 -17.31 -15.05 4.86
C GLU A 227 -16.08 -15.37 4.01
N ASP A 228 -15.82 -16.64 3.72
CA ASP A 228 -14.74 -17.04 2.80
C ASP A 228 -14.91 -16.42 1.41
N PHE A 229 -16.16 -16.34 0.93
CA PHE A 229 -16.50 -15.67 -0.31
C PHE A 229 -16.25 -14.16 -0.25
N MET A 230 -16.62 -13.50 0.86
CA MET A 230 -16.41 -12.06 1.07
C MET A 230 -14.93 -11.70 1.14
N ILE A 231 -14.10 -12.51 1.81
CA ILE A 231 -12.64 -12.33 1.84
C ILE A 231 -12.07 -12.41 0.42
N GLY A 232 -12.52 -13.39 -0.36
CA GLY A 232 -12.16 -13.52 -1.77
C GLY A 232 -12.56 -12.29 -2.58
N LEU A 233 -13.78 -11.78 -2.36
CA LEU A 233 -14.29 -10.58 -3.03
C LEU A 233 -13.44 -9.34 -2.69
N THR A 234 -13.12 -9.11 -1.41
CA THR A 234 -12.29 -7.96 -0.98
C THR A 234 -10.89 -7.99 -1.58
N ARG A 235 -10.27 -9.18 -1.74
CA ARG A 235 -8.94 -9.28 -2.34
C ARG A 235 -8.89 -8.75 -3.78
N GLU A 236 -9.96 -8.95 -4.54
CA GLU A 236 -10.02 -8.62 -5.96
C GLU A 236 -10.51 -7.18 -6.20
N GLN A 237 -11.04 -6.50 -5.17
CA GLN A 237 -11.39 -5.08 -5.22
C GLN A 237 -10.22 -4.21 -5.69
N ASN A 238 -8.99 -4.55 -5.26
CA ASN A 238 -7.78 -3.84 -5.67
C ASN A 238 -7.52 -3.94 -7.17
N GLN A 239 -7.69 -5.13 -7.76
CA GLN A 239 -7.45 -5.35 -9.19
C GLN A 239 -8.45 -4.58 -10.05
N ILE A 240 -9.72 -4.54 -9.63
CA ILE A 240 -10.75 -3.75 -10.32
C ILE A 240 -10.43 -2.26 -10.24
N GLY A 241 -9.98 -1.78 -9.07
CA GLY A 241 -9.51 -0.42 -8.89
C GLY A 241 -8.33 -0.07 -9.80
N GLU A 242 -7.32 -0.94 -9.87
CA GLU A 242 -6.13 -0.76 -10.73
C GLU A 242 -6.51 -0.67 -12.21
N VAL A 243 -7.38 -1.55 -12.68
CA VAL A 243 -7.84 -1.56 -14.08
C VAL A 243 -8.63 -0.31 -14.44
N LEU A 244 -9.50 0.15 -13.53
CA LEU A 244 -10.24 1.39 -13.71
C LEU A 244 -9.30 2.61 -13.71
N GLN A 245 -8.25 2.60 -12.87
CA GLN A 245 -7.24 3.66 -12.86
C GLN A 245 -6.39 3.68 -14.14
N GLU A 246 -5.91 2.53 -14.59
CA GLU A 246 -5.11 2.42 -15.83
C GLU A 246 -5.96 2.81 -17.05
N GLY A 247 -7.23 2.40 -17.10
CA GLY A 247 -8.16 2.83 -18.14
C GLY A 247 -8.37 4.34 -18.17
N ASN A 248 -8.60 4.98 -17.01
CA ASN A 248 -8.68 6.45 -16.93
C ASN A 248 -7.38 7.14 -17.33
N TYR A 249 -6.22 6.56 -17.00
CA TYR A 249 -4.93 7.07 -17.43
C TYR A 249 -4.79 7.05 -18.95
N LEU A 250 -5.19 5.95 -19.61
CA LEU A 250 -5.18 5.84 -21.07
C LEU A 250 -6.15 6.83 -21.73
N LEU A 251 -7.35 7.04 -21.17
CA LEU A 251 -8.31 8.00 -21.70
C LEU A 251 -7.79 9.45 -21.64
N ASN A 252 -7.06 9.81 -20.58
CA ASN A 252 -6.58 11.18 -20.40
C ASN A 252 -5.23 11.46 -21.09
N ASN A 253 -4.35 10.45 -21.16
CA ASN A 253 -2.96 10.63 -21.60
C ASN A 253 -2.58 9.81 -22.85
N GLY A 254 -3.42 8.87 -23.28
CA GLY A 254 -3.05 7.77 -24.17
C GLY A 254 -3.05 8.03 -25.66
N GLN A 255 -3.26 9.27 -26.14
CA GLN A 255 -3.38 9.60 -27.57
C GLN A 255 -4.21 8.58 -28.39
N LEU A 256 -5.33 8.13 -27.82
CA LEU A 256 -6.19 7.10 -28.40
C LEU A 256 -7.00 7.63 -29.58
N GLN A 257 -7.36 6.75 -30.51
CA GLN A 257 -8.35 7.08 -31.52
C GLN A 257 -9.77 7.07 -30.90
N ALA A 258 -10.68 7.89 -31.45
CA ALA A 258 -12.06 7.96 -31.00
C ALA A 258 -12.80 6.60 -30.83
N PRO A 259 -12.65 5.59 -31.72
CA PRO A 259 -13.26 4.27 -31.49
C PRO A 259 -12.69 3.55 -30.27
N GLU A 260 -11.36 3.57 -30.08
CA GLU A 260 -10.67 2.91 -28.97
C GLU A 260 -11.03 3.57 -27.63
N GLU A 261 -11.10 4.90 -27.60
CA GLU A 261 -11.52 5.67 -26.44
C GLU A 261 -12.95 5.29 -26.00
N ASN A 262 -13.87 5.16 -26.96
CA ASN A 262 -15.25 4.76 -26.69
C ASN A 262 -15.35 3.30 -26.21
N GLU A 263 -14.54 2.40 -26.78
CA GLU A 263 -14.50 1.01 -26.36
C GLU A 263 -14.02 0.86 -24.92
N ILE A 264 -12.90 1.50 -24.56
CA ILE A 264 -12.35 1.48 -23.20
C ILE A 264 -13.37 2.05 -22.20
N LYS A 265 -14.02 3.17 -22.53
CA LYS A 265 -15.07 3.76 -21.68
C LYS A 265 -16.23 2.80 -21.43
N GLU A 266 -16.74 2.15 -22.47
CA GLU A 266 -17.89 1.24 -22.33
C GLU A 266 -17.49 -0.04 -21.60
N GLN A 267 -16.29 -0.59 -21.86
CA GLN A 267 -15.77 -1.74 -21.12
C GLN A 267 -15.62 -1.45 -19.63
N MET A 268 -14.99 -0.32 -19.26
CA MET A 268 -14.82 0.08 -17.86
C MET A 268 -16.15 0.28 -17.16
N LYS A 269 -17.13 0.86 -17.86
CA LYS A 269 -18.49 1.06 -17.34
C LYS A 269 -19.20 -0.27 -17.10
N ILE A 270 -19.09 -1.23 -18.02
CA ILE A 270 -19.67 -2.58 -17.85
C ILE A 270 -19.01 -3.29 -16.67
N LEU A 271 -17.67 -3.25 -16.59
CA LEU A 271 -16.91 -3.86 -15.50
C LEU A 271 -17.35 -3.32 -14.15
N ASN A 272 -17.35 -1.99 -14.00
CA ASN A 272 -17.75 -1.32 -12.76
C ASN A 272 -19.20 -1.63 -12.40
N LYS A 273 -20.12 -1.59 -13.38
CA LYS A 273 -21.54 -1.90 -13.14
C LYS A 273 -21.73 -3.34 -12.64
N ARG A 274 -21.10 -4.32 -13.27
CA ARG A 274 -21.23 -5.73 -12.87
C ARG A 274 -20.59 -5.99 -11.50
N TRP A 275 -19.44 -5.39 -11.25
CA TRP A 275 -18.78 -5.44 -9.95
C TRP A 275 -19.70 -4.93 -8.83
N GLU A 276 -20.28 -3.74 -9.00
CA GLU A 276 -21.16 -3.15 -7.98
C GLU A 276 -22.43 -3.96 -7.77
N VAL A 277 -23.00 -4.54 -8.83
CA VAL A 277 -24.15 -5.45 -8.70
C VAL A 277 -23.78 -6.72 -7.91
N LEU A 278 -22.65 -7.37 -8.24
CA LEU A 278 -22.17 -8.54 -7.51
C LEU A 278 -21.90 -8.22 -6.04
N ARG A 279 -21.21 -7.11 -5.78
CA ARG A 279 -20.89 -6.62 -4.43
C ARG A 279 -22.16 -6.37 -3.63
N GLN A 280 -23.14 -5.67 -4.21
CA GLN A 280 -24.40 -5.40 -3.53
C GLN A 280 -25.16 -6.69 -3.19
N LYS A 281 -25.27 -7.63 -4.14
CA LYS A 281 -25.88 -8.94 -3.88
C LYS A 281 -25.17 -9.69 -2.74
N ALA A 282 -23.85 -9.65 -2.71
CA ALA A 282 -23.06 -10.31 -1.67
C ALA A 282 -23.28 -9.69 -0.29
N LEU A 283 -23.33 -8.35 -0.21
CA LEU A 283 -23.63 -7.60 1.01
C LEU A 283 -25.06 -7.84 1.50
N ASP A 284 -26.05 -7.86 0.60
CA ASP A 284 -27.44 -8.15 0.95
C ASP A 284 -27.60 -9.56 1.54
N ARG A 285 -26.89 -10.53 0.96
CA ARG A 285 -26.83 -11.90 1.50
C ARG A 285 -26.14 -11.92 2.86
N GLN A 286 -25.01 -11.23 3.03
CA GLN A 286 -24.29 -11.15 4.31
C GLN A 286 -25.18 -10.53 5.39
N SER A 287 -25.88 -9.43 5.09
CA SER A 287 -26.82 -8.77 6.01
C SER A 287 -27.94 -9.72 6.44
N THR A 288 -28.47 -10.50 5.48
CA THR A 288 -29.52 -11.48 5.75
C THR A 288 -29.02 -12.60 6.66
N LEU A 289 -27.85 -13.18 6.36
CA LEU A 289 -27.21 -14.20 7.19
C LEU A 289 -26.94 -13.68 8.60
N HIS A 290 -26.38 -12.49 8.75
CA HIS A 290 -26.14 -11.84 10.04
C HIS A 290 -27.44 -11.69 10.85
N LYS A 291 -28.49 -11.11 10.27
CA LYS A 291 -29.77 -10.90 10.96
C LYS A 291 -30.40 -12.21 11.41
N THR A 292 -30.40 -13.22 10.55
CA THR A 292 -30.97 -14.53 10.87
C THR A 292 -30.17 -15.26 11.94
N LEU A 293 -28.84 -15.24 11.82
CA LEU A 293 -27.92 -15.86 12.75
C LEU A 293 -28.06 -15.24 14.14
N MET A 294 -28.02 -13.90 14.23
CA MET A 294 -28.25 -13.17 15.48
C MET A 294 -29.60 -13.51 16.10
N LYS A 295 -30.69 -13.50 15.31
CA LYS A 295 -32.02 -13.84 15.82
C LYS A 295 -32.07 -15.25 16.40
N LEU A 296 -31.58 -16.25 15.67
CA LEU A 296 -31.62 -17.65 16.12
C LEU A 296 -30.75 -17.87 17.35
N GLN A 297 -29.61 -17.19 17.46
CA GLN A 297 -28.77 -17.24 18.65
C GLN A 297 -29.45 -16.57 19.85
N MET A 298 -30.11 -15.43 19.66
CA MET A 298 -30.90 -14.77 20.73
C MET A 298 -32.07 -15.64 21.19
N ASP A 299 -32.81 -16.25 20.26
CA ASP A 299 -33.90 -17.17 20.57
C ASP A 299 -33.40 -18.38 21.40
N GLN A 300 -32.18 -18.88 21.11
CA GLN A 300 -31.53 -19.93 21.93
C GLN A 300 -31.17 -19.44 23.34
N ILE A 301 -30.61 -18.23 23.48
CA ILE A 301 -30.28 -17.64 24.78
C ILE A 301 -31.54 -17.45 25.62
N GLU A 302 -32.61 -16.87 25.05
CA GLU A 302 -33.87 -16.65 25.75
C GLU A 302 -34.57 -17.96 26.13
N SER A 303 -34.45 -19.00 25.30
CA SER A 303 -34.94 -20.34 25.64
C SER A 303 -34.16 -20.93 26.82
N PHE A 304 -32.82 -20.81 26.80
CA PHE A 304 -31.95 -21.29 27.87
C PHE A 304 -32.19 -20.54 29.19
N ASP A 305 -32.33 -19.22 29.15
CA ASP A 305 -32.64 -18.37 30.31
C ASP A 305 -33.99 -18.73 30.96
N ARG A 306 -35.03 -18.96 30.14
CA ARG A 306 -36.33 -19.44 30.63
C ARG A 306 -36.22 -20.82 31.28
N TRP A 307 -35.43 -21.72 30.69
CA TRP A 307 -35.20 -23.04 31.26
C TRP A 307 -34.44 -22.95 32.59
N LEU A 308 -33.39 -22.11 32.68
CA LEU A 308 -32.64 -21.88 33.92
C LEU A 308 -33.56 -21.35 35.02
N THR A 309 -34.37 -20.34 34.71
CA THR A 309 -35.32 -19.73 35.66
C THR A 309 -36.32 -20.77 36.17
N THR A 310 -36.87 -21.59 35.27
CA THR A 310 -37.84 -22.64 35.63
C THR A 310 -37.18 -23.72 36.49
N SER A 311 -35.97 -24.13 36.12
CA SER A 311 -35.20 -25.16 36.84
C SER A 311 -34.80 -24.68 38.24
N GLU A 312 -34.38 -23.42 38.39
CA GLU A 312 -34.12 -22.83 39.70
C GLU A 312 -35.37 -22.82 40.60
N GLN A 313 -36.52 -22.45 40.05
CA GLN A 313 -37.78 -22.47 40.80
C GLN A 313 -38.16 -23.88 41.21
N HIS A 314 -37.99 -24.87 40.32
CA HIS A 314 -38.25 -26.27 40.61
C HIS A 314 -37.35 -26.79 41.74
N ILE A 315 -36.03 -26.56 41.66
CA ILE A 315 -35.07 -26.94 42.71
C ILE A 315 -35.41 -26.27 44.05
N LYS A 316 -35.74 -24.97 44.04
CA LYS A 316 -36.16 -24.25 45.26
C LYS A 316 -37.43 -24.84 45.87
N ASN A 317 -38.40 -25.23 45.06
CA ASN A 317 -39.65 -25.84 45.53
C ASN A 317 -39.44 -27.24 46.08
N ASP A 318 -38.62 -28.07 45.41
CA ASP A 318 -38.31 -29.43 45.84
C ASP A 318 -37.55 -29.44 47.19
N LEU A 319 -36.61 -28.51 47.38
CA LEU A 319 -35.90 -28.34 48.65
C LEU A 319 -36.84 -27.99 49.82
N ASN A 320 -37.96 -27.32 49.53
CA ASN A 320 -38.95 -26.92 50.54
C ASN A 320 -40.02 -27.98 50.83
N MET A 321 -40.15 -29.01 49.99
CA MET A 321 -41.21 -30.02 50.02
C MET A 321 -40.67 -31.43 50.30
N MET A 322 -39.62 -31.57 51.12
CA MET A 322 -39.09 -32.87 51.50
C MET A 322 -40.12 -33.67 52.31
N GLU A 323 -40.72 -34.68 51.68
CA GLU A 323 -41.65 -35.59 52.32
C GLU A 323 -40.91 -36.82 52.86
N ASP A 324 -41.02 -37.06 54.17
CA ASP A 324 -40.34 -38.17 54.87
C ASP A 324 -41.00 -39.55 54.64
N ASN A 325 -41.95 -39.64 53.71
CA ASN A 325 -42.71 -40.85 53.41
C ASN A 325 -42.25 -41.50 52.10
N LEU A 326 -42.33 -42.82 52.00
CA LEU A 326 -41.83 -43.58 50.84
C LEU A 326 -42.45 -43.13 49.49
N PRO A 327 -43.77 -42.87 49.38
CA PRO A 327 -44.37 -42.32 48.16
C PRO A 327 -43.81 -40.94 47.75
N GLY A 328 -43.53 -40.08 48.72
CA GLY A 328 -42.94 -38.75 48.52
C GLY A 328 -41.51 -38.84 48.00
N ILE A 329 -40.71 -39.74 48.58
CA ILE A 329 -39.34 -40.02 48.12
C ILE A 329 -39.34 -40.60 46.69
N GLU A 330 -40.24 -41.52 46.36
CA GLU A 330 -40.37 -42.05 44.98
C GLU A 330 -40.76 -40.96 43.97
N ARG A 331 -41.63 -40.03 44.37
CA ARG A 331 -42.02 -38.89 43.53
C ARG A 331 -40.83 -37.95 43.28
N GLN A 332 -40.05 -37.65 44.31
CA GLN A 332 -38.85 -36.83 44.19
C GLN A 332 -37.76 -37.48 43.33
N TYR A 333 -37.55 -38.79 43.47
CA TYR A 333 -36.61 -39.52 42.62
C TYR A 333 -36.97 -39.39 41.13
N LYS A 334 -38.27 -39.51 40.77
CA LYS A 334 -38.73 -39.30 39.39
C LYS A 334 -38.52 -37.88 38.89
N GLN A 335 -38.72 -36.87 39.75
CA GLN A 335 -38.47 -35.47 39.40
C GLN A 335 -36.97 -35.20 39.16
N LEU A 336 -36.10 -35.73 40.02
CA LEU A 336 -34.64 -35.63 39.84
C LEU A 336 -34.15 -36.33 38.57
N ALA A 337 -34.72 -37.49 38.23
CA ALA A 337 -34.41 -38.18 36.97
C ALA A 337 -34.80 -37.34 35.75
N SER A 338 -35.98 -36.70 35.77
CA SER A 338 -36.41 -35.77 34.71
C SER A 338 -35.47 -34.56 34.58
N LEU A 339 -35.06 -33.97 35.71
CA LEU A 339 -34.13 -32.85 35.71
C LEU A 339 -32.74 -33.25 35.17
N GLN A 340 -32.30 -34.47 35.45
CA GLN A 340 -31.06 -35.02 34.91
C GLN A 340 -31.11 -35.17 33.38
N ASP A 341 -32.22 -35.68 32.83
CA ASP A 341 -32.41 -35.79 31.39
C ASP A 341 -32.44 -34.39 30.73
N ASP A 342 -33.11 -33.42 31.36
CA ASP A 342 -33.14 -32.04 30.88
C ASP A 342 -31.75 -31.40 30.88
N LEU A 343 -30.95 -31.62 31.93
CA LEU A 343 -29.56 -31.13 32.02
C LEU A 343 -28.69 -31.65 30.86
N VAL A 344 -28.85 -32.92 30.50
CA VAL A 344 -28.12 -33.51 29.35
C VAL A 344 -28.54 -32.83 28.04
N HIS A 345 -29.82 -32.53 27.86
CA HIS A 345 -30.28 -31.81 26.67
C HIS A 345 -29.72 -30.37 26.62
N GLN A 346 -29.66 -29.68 27.76
CA GLN A 346 -29.15 -28.30 27.82
C GLN A 346 -27.64 -28.19 27.60
N GLN A 347 -26.89 -29.27 27.83
CA GLN A 347 -25.46 -29.30 27.54
C GLN A 347 -25.17 -29.00 26.06
N GLN A 348 -25.97 -29.53 25.14
CA GLN A 348 -25.83 -29.28 23.69
C GLN A 348 -26.10 -27.80 23.32
N ILE A 349 -27.06 -27.17 24.00
CA ILE A 349 -27.37 -25.74 23.81
C ILE A 349 -26.20 -24.90 24.34
N THR A 350 -25.67 -25.25 25.52
CA THR A 350 -24.51 -24.56 26.11
C THR A 350 -23.27 -24.64 25.22
N GLU A 351 -22.99 -25.80 24.61
CA GLU A 351 -21.90 -25.97 23.64
C GLU A 351 -22.14 -25.14 22.35
N SER A 352 -23.39 -25.03 21.89
CA SER A 352 -23.77 -24.15 20.77
C SER A 352 -23.57 -22.66 21.10
N LEU A 353 -23.83 -22.26 22.35
CA LEU A 353 -23.63 -20.90 22.87
C LEU A 353 -22.15 -20.56 23.07
N GLN A 354 -21.28 -21.54 23.38
CA GLN A 354 -19.83 -21.29 23.44
C GLN A 354 -19.25 -20.93 22.06
N ASN A 355 -19.81 -21.50 20.99
CA ASN A 355 -19.43 -21.22 19.61
C ASN A 355 -20.37 -20.17 18.98
N MET A 356 -20.73 -19.14 19.75
CA MET A 356 -21.56 -18.05 19.29
C MET A 356 -20.74 -17.14 18.38
N VAL A 357 -21.22 -16.95 17.15
CA VAL A 357 -20.72 -15.88 16.29
C VAL A 357 -21.24 -14.56 16.86
N ILE A 358 -20.34 -13.70 17.31
CA ILE A 358 -20.66 -12.34 17.76
C ILE A 358 -20.31 -11.41 16.60
N VAL A 359 -21.32 -10.80 16.01
CA VAL A 359 -21.13 -9.75 15.01
C VAL A 359 -21.00 -8.43 15.77
N VAL A 360 -19.81 -7.84 15.76
CA VAL A 360 -19.61 -6.49 16.26
C VAL A 360 -20.10 -5.54 15.18
N ASP A 361 -21.13 -4.75 15.47
CA ASP A 361 -21.53 -3.66 14.58
C ASP A 361 -20.40 -2.62 14.54
N ASP A 362 -19.62 -2.63 13.46
CA ASP A 362 -18.56 -1.65 13.14
C ASP A 362 -19.13 -0.26 12.74
N THR A 363 -20.35 0.06 13.16
CA THR A 363 -20.98 1.37 12.91
C THR A 363 -20.31 2.52 13.67
N THR A 364 -19.22 2.25 14.39
CA THR A 364 -18.35 3.28 14.99
C THR A 364 -16.93 3.33 14.41
N SER A 365 -16.53 2.42 13.52
CA SER A 365 -15.18 2.41 12.92
C SER A 365 -15.13 2.91 11.47
N SER A 366 -16.29 3.09 10.81
CA SER A 366 -16.39 3.48 9.40
C SER A 366 -16.26 4.99 9.13
N SER A 367 -15.86 5.81 10.12
CA SER A 367 -15.48 7.22 9.90
C SER A 367 -13.96 7.42 9.73
N ALA A 368 -13.17 6.36 9.72
CA ALA A 368 -11.72 6.45 9.61
C ALA A 368 -11.18 5.50 8.54
N ASN A 369 -11.52 5.77 7.27
CA ASN A 369 -10.68 5.48 6.10
C ASN A 369 -11.31 6.19 4.89
N GLY A 370 -10.92 7.46 4.70
CA GLY A 370 -11.32 8.21 3.52
C GLY A 370 -10.60 7.71 2.28
N THR A 371 -11.37 7.46 1.21
CA THR A 371 -11.03 7.69 -0.21
C THR A 371 -12.29 7.54 -1.09
N ASP A 372 -13.45 8.00 -0.65
CA ASP A 372 -14.73 7.78 -1.37
C ASP A 372 -15.27 9.02 -2.09
N ASP A 373 -14.45 10.07 -2.27
CA ASP A 373 -14.90 11.35 -2.87
C ASP A 373 -14.01 11.87 -4.02
N GLN A 374 -13.29 10.99 -4.73
CA GLN A 374 -12.46 11.40 -5.88
C GLN A 374 -12.80 10.73 -7.23
N LEU A 375 -13.97 10.11 -7.37
CA LEU A 375 -14.42 9.55 -8.67
C LEU A 375 -15.83 10.01 -9.06
N LYS A 376 -16.14 11.29 -8.83
CA LYS A 376 -17.23 11.95 -9.55
C LYS A 376 -16.66 12.57 -10.82
N PRO A 377 -17.15 12.21 -12.02
CA PRO A 377 -16.90 13.03 -13.19
C PRO A 377 -17.59 14.38 -12.97
N ASN A 378 -16.84 15.47 -13.14
CA ASN A 378 -17.41 16.80 -13.31
C ASN A 378 -18.37 16.74 -14.51
N SER A 379 -19.68 16.68 -14.25
CA SER A 379 -20.70 16.98 -15.24
C SER A 379 -20.81 18.49 -15.36
N SER A 380 -20.02 19.06 -16.26
CA SER A 380 -20.34 20.36 -16.87
C SER A 380 -21.05 20.07 -18.19
N ASP A 381 -22.39 20.03 -18.12
CA ASP A 381 -23.35 20.61 -19.08
C ASP A 381 -24.79 20.22 -18.69
#